data_AF-A0A3D2R3L4-F1
#
_entry.id   AF-A0A3D2R3L4-F1
#
_cell.length_a   1.000
_cell.length_b   1.000
_cell.length_c   1.000
_cell.angle_alpha   90.00
_cell.angle_beta   90.00
_cell.angle_gamma   90.00
#
_symmetry.space_group_name_H-M   'P 1'
#
loop_
_entity.id
_entity.type
_entity.pdbx_description
1 polymer ?
#
loop_
_entity_poly.entity_id
_entity_poly.type
_entity_poly.pdbx_seq_one_letter_code
_entity_poly.pdbx_strand_id
1 'polypeptide(L)'
;MFYKIKEFFRMLGEIKYMVPVLRYEFPKPDSHNSVAHMFQDSEQKFGDRPFVYFEDETWTYSETNKAANSFARYLVESGIKHGDRVVLFMENRPYYAISLLALNKIGAIAVLINTSLTGDPL
;
A
#
# COMPACT_ATOMS: atom_id res chain seq x y z
N MET A 1 -11.34 -16.68 -36.70
CA MET A 1 -10.52 -17.82 -36.22
C MET A 1 -9.10 -17.38 -35.85
N PHE A 2 -8.38 -16.65 -36.72
CA PHE A 2 -7.03 -16.11 -36.46
C PHE A 2 -6.90 -15.21 -35.21
N TYR A 3 -7.90 -14.37 -34.93
CA TYR A 3 -7.89 -13.50 -33.75
C TYR A 3 -7.85 -14.29 -32.42
N LYS A 4 -8.57 -15.41 -32.34
CA LYS A 4 -8.57 -16.30 -31.16
C LYS A 4 -7.21 -16.98 -30.95
N ILE A 5 -6.55 -17.38 -32.05
CA ILE A 5 -5.22 -18.01 -31.98
C ILE A 5 -4.18 -16.99 -31.48
N LYS A 6 -4.21 -15.76 -31.99
CA LYS A 6 -3.30 -14.70 -31.54
C LYS A 6 -3.52 -14.34 -30.06
N GLU A 7 -4.77 -14.23 -29.62
CA GLU A 7 -5.10 -14.01 -28.21
C GLU A 7 -4.65 -15.16 -27.31
N PHE A 8 -4.80 -16.41 -27.75
CA PHE A 8 -4.33 -17.57 -27.01
C PHE A 8 -2.82 -17.50 -26.70
N PHE A 9 -1.99 -17.17 -27.69
CA PHE A 9 -0.55 -17.00 -27.48
C PHE A 9 -0.20 -15.75 -26.66
N ARG A 10 -0.99 -14.67 -26.77
CA ARG A 10 -0.85 -13.48 -25.89
C ARG A 10 -1.07 -13.87 -24.42
N MET A 11 -2.13 -14.63 -24.13
CA MET A 11 -2.44 -15.12 -22.77
C MET A 11 -1.35 -16.04 -22.22
N LEU A 12 -0.75 -16.91 -23.06
CA LEU A 12 0.41 -17.71 -22.63
C LEU A 12 1.58 -16.82 -22.18
N GLY A 13 1.77 -15.66 -22.81
CA GLY A 13 2.76 -14.66 -22.40
C GLY A 13 2.47 -14.01 -21.04
N GLU A 14 1.22 -14.03 -20.57
CA GLU A 14 0.85 -13.52 -19.24
C GLU A 14 1.15 -14.52 -18.12
N ILE A 15 1.38 -15.80 -18.43
CA ILE A 15 1.75 -16.83 -17.44
C ILE A 15 2.99 -16.41 -16.63
N LYS A 16 3.93 -15.68 -17.24
CA LYS A 16 5.12 -15.16 -16.54
C LYS A 16 4.77 -14.26 -15.34
N TYR A 17 3.60 -13.63 -15.33
CA TYR A 17 3.10 -12.84 -14.20
C TYR A 17 2.36 -13.70 -13.17
N MET A 18 1.87 -14.88 -13.55
CA MET A 18 1.25 -15.84 -12.62
C MET A 18 2.28 -16.73 -11.89
N VAL A 19 3.41 -17.06 -12.52
CA VAL A 19 4.45 -17.91 -11.90
C VAL A 19 4.91 -17.39 -10.52
N PRO A 20 5.15 -16.08 -10.31
CA PRO A 20 5.48 -15.54 -9.00
C PRO A 20 4.36 -15.73 -7.97
N VAL A 21 3.10 -15.59 -8.39
CA VAL A 21 1.92 -15.78 -7.52
C VAL A 21 1.79 -17.23 -7.07
N LEU A 22 2.01 -18.18 -7.99
CA LEU A 22 1.98 -19.61 -7.66
C LEU A 22 3.11 -20.04 -6.72
N ARG A 23 4.20 -19.26 -6.67
CA ARG A 23 5.34 -19.48 -5.76
C ARG A 23 5.29 -18.56 -4.53
N TYR A 24 4.25 -17.75 -4.38
CA TYR A 24 4.11 -16.87 -3.24
C TYR A 24 3.75 -17.71 -2.01
N GLU A 25 4.66 -17.74 -1.03
CA GLU A 25 4.35 -18.29 0.28
C GLU A 25 3.70 -17.21 1.13
N PHE A 26 2.50 -17.49 1.62
CA PHE A 26 1.87 -16.60 2.60
C PHE A 26 2.75 -16.47 3.83
N PRO A 27 2.86 -15.26 4.41
CA PRO A 27 3.60 -15.07 5.64
C PRO A 27 3.06 -16.01 6.73
N LYS A 28 3.96 -16.69 7.44
CA LYS A 28 3.57 -17.54 8.57
C LYS A 28 2.90 -16.67 9.66
N PRO A 29 2.02 -17.23 10.51
CA PRO A 29 1.35 -16.46 11.56
C PRO A 29 2.29 -15.73 12.54
N ASP A 30 3.50 -16.26 12.72
CA ASP A 30 4.60 -15.73 13.54
C ASP A 30 5.55 -14.80 12.76
N SER A 31 5.30 -14.57 11.47
CA SER A 31 6.13 -13.67 10.69
C SER A 31 5.88 -12.20 11.06
N HIS A 32 6.95 -11.43 11.21
CA HIS A 32 6.88 -10.00 11.50
C HIS A 32 6.62 -9.15 10.24
N ASN A 33 5.94 -9.72 9.23
CA ASN A 33 5.63 -9.01 7.99
C ASN A 33 4.44 -8.07 8.20
N SER A 34 4.53 -6.89 7.60
CA SER A 34 3.48 -5.88 7.62
C SER A 34 3.37 -5.24 6.23
N VAL A 35 2.27 -4.55 5.98
CA VAL A 35 2.09 -3.78 4.73
C VAL A 35 3.24 -2.78 4.56
N ALA A 36 3.69 -2.16 5.65
CA ALA A 36 4.84 -1.26 5.65
C ALA A 36 6.15 -1.96 5.28
N HIS A 37 6.42 -3.16 5.80
CA HIS A 37 7.61 -3.93 5.41
C HIS A 37 7.58 -4.30 3.93
N MET A 38 6.46 -4.81 3.43
CA MET A 38 6.30 -5.15 2.01
C MET A 38 6.46 -3.92 1.10
N PHE A 39 5.99 -2.76 1.55
CA PHE A 39 6.18 -1.50 0.84
C PHE A 39 7.65 -1.09 0.81
N GLN A 40 8.39 -1.23 1.91
CA GLN A 40 9.83 -0.94 1.96
C GLN A 40 10.63 -1.88 1.05
N ASP A 41 10.29 -3.17 1.01
CA ASP A 41 10.91 -4.13 0.08
C ASP A 41 10.68 -3.76 -1.39
N SER A 42 9.50 -3.19 -1.68
CA SER A 42 9.16 -2.69 -3.01
C SER A 42 9.91 -1.40 -3.33
N GLU A 43 10.01 -0.48 -2.37
CA GLU A 43 10.73 0.79 -2.51
C GLU A 43 12.22 0.56 -2.78
N GLN A 44 12.86 -0.39 -2.11
CA GLN A 44 14.27 -0.72 -2.38
C GLN A 44 14.52 -1.16 -3.84
N LYS A 45 13.52 -1.76 -4.49
CA LYS A 45 13.62 -2.27 -5.87
C LYS A 45 13.16 -1.24 -6.91
N PHE A 46 12.24 -0.38 -6.53
CA PHE A 46 11.46 0.46 -7.45
C PHE A 46 11.36 1.92 -7.00
N GLY A 47 12.31 2.40 -6.20
CA GLY A 47 12.27 3.70 -5.52
C GLY A 47 11.85 4.87 -6.41
N ASP A 48 12.49 4.99 -7.58
CA ASP A 48 12.25 6.08 -8.54
C ASP A 48 10.98 5.90 -9.38
N ARG A 49 10.28 4.77 -9.27
CA ARG A 49 9.05 4.54 -10.03
C ARG A 49 7.89 5.32 -9.41
N PRO A 50 6.95 5.81 -10.22
CA PRO A 50 5.69 6.35 -9.73
C PRO A 50 4.92 5.32 -8.88
N PHE A 51 4.41 5.78 -7.74
CA PHE A 51 3.57 5.01 -6.81
C PHE A 51 2.14 5.55 -6.76
N VAL A 52 1.96 6.86 -6.55
CA VAL A 52 0.64 7.52 -6.58
C VAL A 52 0.63 8.60 -7.66
N TYR A 53 -0.40 8.55 -8.51
CA TYR A 53 -0.80 9.67 -9.35
C TYR A 53 -2.03 10.32 -8.71
N PHE A 54 -1.99 11.63 -8.51
CA PHE A 54 -3.10 12.37 -7.95
C PHE A 54 -3.10 13.79 -8.50
N GLU A 55 -4.15 14.13 -9.26
CA GLU A 55 -4.22 15.42 -9.98
C GLU A 55 -2.95 15.65 -10.81
N ASP A 56 -2.30 16.81 -10.66
CA ASP A 56 -1.05 17.16 -11.35
C ASP A 56 0.21 16.70 -10.59
N GLU A 57 0.04 15.93 -9.51
CA GLU A 57 1.14 15.40 -8.70
C GLU A 57 1.42 13.92 -9.01
N THR A 58 2.70 13.58 -8.97
CA THR A 58 3.16 12.19 -8.98
C THR A 58 4.12 11.99 -7.84
N TRP A 59 3.85 10.97 -7.02
CA TRP A 59 4.69 10.57 -5.91
C TRP A 59 5.38 9.26 -6.24
N THR A 60 6.70 9.21 -6.12
CA THR A 60 7.48 7.98 -6.26
C THR A 60 7.40 7.10 -5.01
N TYR A 61 7.85 5.85 -5.12
CA TYR A 61 7.95 4.95 -3.95
C TYR A 61 8.85 5.55 -2.86
N SER A 62 10.03 6.08 -3.23
CA SER A 62 10.97 6.64 -2.27
C SER A 62 10.45 7.92 -1.61
N GLU A 63 9.80 8.82 -2.35
CA GLU A 63 9.17 10.02 -1.77
C GLU A 63 8.05 9.67 -0.79
N THR A 64 7.21 8.70 -1.17
CA THR A 64 6.12 8.20 -0.31
C THR A 64 6.68 7.56 0.95
N ASN A 65 7.71 6.71 0.84
CA ASN A 65 8.33 6.06 2.01
C ASN A 65 8.96 7.09 2.94
N LYS A 66 9.64 8.10 2.38
CA LYS A 66 10.25 9.20 3.15
C LYS A 66 9.19 9.99 3.91
N ALA A 67 8.09 10.37 3.26
CA ALA A 67 6.97 11.06 3.91
C ALA A 67 6.33 10.20 5.01
N ALA A 68 6.09 8.92 4.74
CA ALA A 68 5.51 7.99 5.71
C ALA A 68 6.43 7.80 6.93
N ASN A 69 7.75 7.69 6.73
CA ASN A 69 8.72 7.61 7.82
C ASN A 69 8.74 8.90 8.66
N SER A 70 8.66 10.07 8.02
CA SER A 70 8.59 11.35 8.73
C SER A 70 7.33 11.43 9.59
N PHE A 71 6.18 11.07 9.02
CA PHE A 71 4.92 11.12 9.75
C PHE A 71 4.84 10.06 10.87
N ALA A 72 5.39 8.87 10.65
CA ALA A 72 5.52 7.84 11.68
C ALA A 72 6.29 8.34 12.91
N ARG A 73 7.41 9.05 12.71
CA ARG A 73 8.19 9.65 13.81
C ARG A 73 7.36 10.68 14.57
N TYR A 74 6.69 11.58 13.85
CA TYR A 74 5.81 12.57 14.46
C TYR A 74 4.70 11.93 15.31
N LEU A 75 4.07 10.85 14.81
CA LEU A 75 3.02 10.13 15.54
C LEU A 75 3.55 9.51 16.84
N VAL A 76 4.76 8.92 16.82
CA VAL A 76 5.42 8.39 18.01
C VAL A 76 5.75 9.51 19.00
N GLU A 77 6.29 10.63 18.53
CA GLU A 77 6.58 11.81 19.36
C GLU A 77 5.31 12.42 19.96
N SER A 78 4.18 12.31 19.25
CA SER A 78 2.85 12.72 19.71
C SER A 78 2.22 11.72 20.70
N GLY A 79 2.90 10.62 21.02
CA GLY A 79 2.50 9.65 22.03
C GLY A 79 1.70 8.46 21.51
N ILE A 80 1.57 8.28 20.19
CA ILE A 80 0.91 7.11 19.59
C ILE A 80 1.81 5.88 19.76
N LYS A 81 1.21 4.77 20.20
CA LYS A 81 1.90 3.51 20.51
C LYS A 81 1.38 2.36 19.66
N HIS A 82 2.13 1.26 19.70
CA HIS A 82 1.71 0.00 19.09
C HIS A 82 0.33 -0.43 19.63
N GLY A 83 -0.57 -0.81 18.73
CA GLY A 83 -1.94 -1.21 19.06
C GLY A 83 -2.92 -0.06 19.29
N ASP A 84 -2.47 1.20 19.32
CA ASP A 84 -3.38 2.34 19.37
C ASP A 84 -4.21 2.41 18.09
N ARG A 85 -5.47 2.84 18.24
CA ARG A 85 -6.41 3.00 17.14
C ARG A 85 -6.45 4.46 16.75
N VAL A 86 -6.12 4.75 15.49
CA VAL A 86 -6.08 6.10 14.95
C VAL A 86 -7.07 6.21 13.81
N VAL A 87 -8.04 7.11 13.95
CA VAL A 87 -9.04 7.36 12.92
C VAL A 87 -8.40 8.12 11.76
N LEU A 88 -8.55 7.58 10.56
CA LEU A 88 -8.28 8.26 9.31
C LEU A 88 -9.62 8.70 8.71
N PHE A 89 -9.87 10.00 8.81
CA PHE A 89 -11.05 10.65 8.24
C PHE A 89 -10.61 11.77 7.31
N MET A 90 -10.42 11.42 6.04
CA MET A 90 -10.00 12.36 5.00
C MET A 90 -10.44 11.83 3.62
N GLU A 91 -10.65 12.73 2.68
CA GLU A 91 -10.88 12.38 1.27
C GLU A 91 -9.65 11.77 0.60
N ASN A 92 -9.86 11.10 -0.54
CA ASN A 92 -8.80 10.50 -1.34
C ASN A 92 -7.76 11.55 -1.74
N ARG A 93 -6.52 11.33 -1.32
CA ARG A 93 -5.34 12.16 -1.58
C ARG A 93 -4.07 11.34 -1.31
N PRO A 94 -2.88 11.72 -1.78
CA PRO A 94 -1.63 10.97 -1.54
C PRO A 94 -1.37 10.73 -0.05
N TYR A 95 -1.68 11.73 0.77
CA TYR A 95 -1.53 11.65 2.23
C TYR A 95 -2.37 10.55 2.89
N TYR A 96 -3.43 10.05 2.26
CA TYR A 96 -4.20 8.92 2.77
C TYR A 96 -3.33 7.65 2.82
N ALA A 97 -2.67 7.32 1.70
CA ALA A 97 -1.77 6.17 1.60
C ALA A 97 -0.53 6.36 2.49
N ILE A 98 0.04 7.57 2.51
CA ILE A 98 1.19 7.92 3.38
C ILE A 98 0.83 7.71 4.86
N SER A 99 -0.37 8.14 5.28
CA SER A 99 -0.81 8.00 6.67
C SER A 99 -1.04 6.55 7.06
N LEU A 100 -1.62 5.74 6.16
CA LEU A 100 -1.80 4.31 6.38
C LEU A 100 -0.45 3.61 6.56
N LEU A 101 0.53 3.92 5.71
CA LEU A 101 1.89 3.40 5.81
C LEU A 101 2.57 3.86 7.12
N ALA A 102 2.42 5.12 7.50
CA ALA A 102 2.99 5.66 8.73
C ALA A 102 2.46 4.96 9.99
N LEU A 103 1.13 4.78 10.07
CA LEU A 103 0.50 4.05 11.18
C LEU A 103 0.94 2.59 11.22
N ASN A 104 1.00 1.93 10.06
CA ASN A 104 1.43 0.54 9.97
C ASN A 104 2.89 0.35 10.39
N LYS A 105 3.79 1.30 10.05
CA LYS A 105 5.21 1.29 10.46
C LYS A 105 5.40 1.29 11.98
N ILE A 106 4.50 1.92 12.71
CA ILE A 106 4.57 2.01 14.18
C ILE A 106 3.68 0.95 14.86
N GLY A 107 3.02 0.09 14.07
CA GLY A 107 2.10 -0.92 14.53
C GLY A 107 0.81 -0.36 15.15
N ALA A 108 0.45 0.88 14.81
CA ALA A 108 -0.86 1.43 15.13
C ALA A 108 -1.92 0.90 14.14
N ILE A 109 -3.16 0.85 14.59
CA ILE A 109 -4.31 0.37 13.83
C ILE A 109 -5.00 1.58 13.18
N ALA A 110 -4.94 1.65 11.86
CA ALA A 110 -5.69 2.63 11.09
C ALA A 110 -7.18 2.28 11.06
N VAL A 111 -8.03 3.16 11.57
CA VAL A 111 -9.50 3.05 11.50
C VAL A 111 -9.99 3.93 10.36
N LEU A 112 -10.31 3.31 9.23
CA LEU A 112 -10.65 4.01 8.00
C LEU A 112 -12.14 4.40 8.00
N ILE A 113 -12.43 5.69 7.95
CA ILE A 113 -13.81 6.19 7.88
C ILE A 113 -14.01 6.87 6.52
N ASN A 114 -14.99 6.38 5.77
CA ASN A 114 -15.38 6.98 4.49
C ASN A 114 -16.11 8.31 4.74
N THR A 115 -15.53 9.40 4.24
CA THR A 115 -16.09 10.76 4.38
C THR A 115 -17.41 10.95 3.63
N SER A 116 -17.70 10.10 2.64
CA SER A 116 -18.92 10.14 1.84
C SER A 116 -20.00 9.15 2.34
N LEU A 117 -19.74 8.42 3.44
CA LEU A 117 -20.72 7.49 3.97
C LEU A 117 -21.95 8.26 4.49
N THR A 118 -23.11 7.94 3.93
CA THR A 118 -24.41 8.45 4.35
C THR A 118 -25.38 7.28 4.52
N GLY A 119 -26.27 7.35 5.50
CA GLY A 119 -27.15 6.24 5.87
C GLY A 119 -26.45 5.15 6.67
N ASP A 120 -27.09 3.98 6.76
CA ASP A 120 -26.56 2.83 7.51
C ASP A 120 -25.39 2.17 6.77
N PRO A 121 -24.32 1.76 7.47
CA PRO A 121 -23.24 0.96 6.87
C PRO A 121 -23.77 -0.41 6.44
N LEU A 122 -23.20 -0.96 5.35
CA LEU A 122 -23.45 -2.33 4.88
C LEU A 122 -22.98 -3.40 5.88
#